data_AF-A0A7W0K3L3-F1
#
_entry.id   AF-A0A7W0K3L3-F1
#
_cell.length_a   1.000
_cell.length_b   1.000
_cell.length_c   1.000
_cell.angle_alpha   90.00
_cell.angle_beta   90.00
_cell.angle_gamma   90.00
#
_symmetry.space_group_name_H-M   'P 1'
#
loop_
_entity.id
_entity.type
_entity.pdbx_description
1 polymer ?
#
loop_
_entity_poly.entity_id
_entity_poly.type
_entity_poly.pdbx_seq_one_letter_code
_entity_poly.pdbx_strand_id
1 'polypeptide(L)'
;AFLGDQVYADLTSDAMQEFIAARRDINEPPGEELKDYEEYCHLYELAWTDPANRWLLSTVPSSMIFDDHDIRDDWNTSARWRRDMEAMPWWKQRIVAGLSSYWVYQHLGNLSPSERAEDEVWQQIVAAQASGQTEDLGAFLDDLAERVDARPECYRWSYARKIGNCRLIVIDSRAARILDDDKRSILDDDEMHWLDEQLRGDVDHVFIGTSLPYLLSPGLHQLEAWTEAVAAGAWGRRLKGFGEKVRRTIDMEHWAAFQDGFRDVADMVCEVADGKRGASPATVTFLSGDVHNSYVIEVDRRGSNDEGSSRILQAVCSPIRNPLPQVVRKATAVASKSVGFGFANRLARSAKVPDPPFSWHTIEGPWFENNLATLETAGRTLTMRWEKGVIQGGNQESPELEVVSELVVEPKRLHEG
;
A
#
# COMPACT_ATOMS: atom_id res chain seq x y z
N ALA A 1 1.07 -1.81 -11.64
CA ALA A 1 0.14 -2.11 -10.53
C ALA A 1 -0.31 -0.79 -9.94
N PHE A 2 -1.57 -0.67 -9.56
CA PHE A 2 -2.08 0.47 -8.80
C PHE A 2 -2.08 0.06 -7.31
N LEU A 3 -1.38 0.81 -6.47
CA LEU A 3 -1.04 0.39 -5.10
C LEU A 3 -1.57 1.41 -4.10
N GLY A 4 -2.88 1.51 -3.99
CA GLY A 4 -3.57 2.51 -3.19
C GLY A 4 -4.09 3.73 -3.97
N ASP A 5 -5.01 4.47 -3.34
CA ASP A 5 -5.46 5.81 -3.72
C ASP A 5 -5.96 5.97 -5.16
N GLN A 6 -6.65 4.95 -5.69
CA GLN A 6 -7.22 5.07 -7.03
C GLN A 6 -8.41 6.01 -7.07
N VAL A 7 -9.11 6.14 -5.94
CA VAL A 7 -10.23 7.05 -5.72
C VAL A 7 -10.13 7.67 -4.33
N TYR A 8 -10.72 8.87 -4.16
CA TYR A 8 -10.73 9.60 -2.89
C TYR A 8 -12.19 9.75 -2.41
N ALA A 9 -12.58 8.94 -1.44
CA ALA A 9 -13.94 8.90 -0.90
C ALA A 9 -14.25 10.05 0.08
N ASP A 10 -13.22 10.73 0.55
CA ASP A 10 -13.26 11.77 1.59
C ASP A 10 -12.69 13.12 1.14
N LEU A 11 -11.91 13.14 0.06
CA LEU A 11 -11.48 14.34 -0.65
C LEU A 11 -12.15 14.39 -2.03
N THR A 12 -13.42 14.78 -2.06
CA THR A 12 -14.27 14.70 -3.25
C THR A 12 -14.09 15.90 -4.18
N SER A 13 -14.17 15.64 -5.49
CA SER A 13 -14.16 16.69 -6.53
C SER A 13 -15.48 17.45 -6.59
N ASP A 14 -15.49 18.67 -7.16
CA ASP A 14 -16.70 19.47 -7.36
C ASP A 14 -17.84 18.67 -8.04
N ALA A 15 -17.52 17.89 -9.06
CA ALA A 15 -18.50 17.05 -9.77
C ALA A 15 -19.12 15.98 -8.85
N MET A 16 -18.31 15.38 -7.98
CA MET A 16 -18.80 14.42 -6.99
C MET A 16 -19.68 15.11 -5.93
N GLN A 17 -19.30 16.30 -5.48
CA GLN A 17 -20.08 17.08 -4.51
C GLN A 17 -21.44 17.50 -5.09
N GLU A 18 -21.50 17.88 -6.37
CA GLU A 18 -22.76 18.16 -7.07
C GLU A 18 -23.69 16.93 -7.08
N PHE A 19 -23.14 15.74 -7.35
CA PHE A 19 -23.91 14.48 -7.30
C PHE A 19 -24.44 14.17 -5.90
N ILE A 20 -23.61 14.33 -4.87
CA ILE A 20 -24.01 14.12 -3.47
C ILE A 20 -25.12 15.10 -3.07
N ALA A 21 -24.95 16.39 -3.37
CA ALA A 21 -25.91 17.44 -3.03
C ALA A 21 -27.28 17.25 -3.72
N ALA A 22 -27.31 16.56 -4.87
CA ALA A 22 -28.56 16.19 -5.52
C ALA A 22 -29.30 15.03 -4.83
N ARG A 23 -28.61 14.23 -4.00
CA ARG A 23 -29.14 13.04 -3.32
C ARG A 23 -29.45 13.26 -1.85
N ARG A 24 -28.61 14.01 -1.13
CA ARG A 24 -28.74 14.27 0.31
C ARG A 24 -28.18 15.64 0.70
N ASP A 25 -28.56 16.12 1.87
CA ASP A 25 -28.04 17.37 2.43
C ASP A 25 -26.56 17.21 2.80
N ILE A 26 -25.67 17.93 2.11
CA ILE A 26 -24.22 17.95 2.37
C ILE A 26 -23.86 18.69 3.67
N ASN A 27 -24.82 19.33 4.34
CA ASN A 27 -24.59 19.89 5.68
C ASN A 27 -24.80 18.83 6.77
N GLU A 28 -25.40 17.69 6.44
CA GLU A 28 -25.50 16.55 7.35
C GLU A 28 -24.29 15.61 7.20
N PRO A 29 -23.83 14.95 8.27
CA PRO A 29 -22.74 13.98 8.18
C PRO A 29 -23.00 12.87 7.13
N PRO A 30 -21.98 12.46 6.35
CA PRO A 30 -20.55 12.82 6.45
C PRO A 30 -20.15 14.09 5.66
N GLY A 31 -21.09 14.96 5.32
CA GLY A 31 -20.81 16.19 4.60
C GLY A 31 -20.63 15.96 3.09
N GLU A 32 -19.54 16.49 2.54
CA GLU A 32 -19.14 16.36 1.13
C GLU A 32 -18.45 15.03 0.82
N GLU A 33 -18.16 14.21 1.83
CA GLU A 33 -17.55 12.89 1.67
C GLU A 33 -18.60 11.83 1.27
N LEU A 34 -18.20 10.70 0.68
CA LEU A 34 -19.10 9.61 0.28
C LEU A 34 -19.81 8.94 1.47
N LYS A 35 -20.98 8.33 1.25
CA LYS A 35 -21.78 7.68 2.30
C LYS A 35 -22.31 6.31 1.91
N ASP A 36 -22.74 6.14 0.66
CA ASP A 36 -23.49 4.97 0.20
C ASP A 36 -22.95 4.37 -1.10
N TYR A 37 -23.49 3.21 -1.47
CA TYR A 37 -23.00 2.42 -2.61
C TYR A 37 -23.15 3.16 -3.94
N GLU A 38 -24.22 3.92 -4.16
CA GLU A 38 -24.37 4.70 -5.39
C GLU A 38 -23.37 5.85 -5.48
N GLU A 39 -23.05 6.50 -4.36
CA GLU A 39 -22.00 7.51 -4.31
C GLU A 39 -20.62 6.89 -4.64
N TYR A 40 -20.32 5.69 -4.17
CA TYR A 40 -19.12 4.95 -4.57
C TYR A 40 -19.11 4.57 -6.06
N CYS A 41 -20.22 4.06 -6.59
CA CYS A 41 -20.33 3.74 -8.02
C CYS A 41 -20.10 4.97 -8.90
N HIS A 42 -20.64 6.11 -8.49
CA HIS A 42 -20.44 7.36 -9.22
C HIS A 42 -19.00 7.88 -9.10
N LEU A 43 -18.33 7.72 -7.95
CA LEU A 43 -16.91 8.03 -7.81
C LEU A 43 -16.05 7.20 -8.76
N TYR A 44 -16.30 5.89 -8.86
CA TYR A 44 -15.62 5.03 -9.82
C TYR A 44 -15.93 5.42 -11.27
N GLU A 45 -17.16 5.80 -11.58
CA GLU A 45 -17.54 6.32 -12.89
C GLU A 45 -16.73 7.58 -13.24
N LEU A 46 -16.67 8.56 -12.34
CA LEU A 46 -15.88 9.78 -12.55
C LEU A 46 -14.39 9.47 -12.74
N ALA A 47 -13.82 8.59 -11.92
CA ALA A 47 -12.40 8.26 -11.96
C ALA A 47 -12.00 7.53 -13.26
N TRP A 48 -12.84 6.61 -13.75
CA TRP A 48 -12.45 5.68 -14.81
C TRP A 48 -13.06 5.97 -16.17
N THR A 49 -13.98 6.93 -16.27
CA THR A 49 -14.52 7.39 -17.56
C THR A 49 -13.70 8.51 -18.20
N ASP A 50 -12.74 9.10 -17.47
CA ASP A 50 -11.73 9.98 -18.08
C ASP A 50 -11.13 9.30 -19.32
N PRO A 51 -11.08 9.96 -20.49
CA PRO A 51 -10.67 9.33 -21.74
C PRO A 51 -9.28 8.67 -21.68
N ALA A 52 -8.33 9.24 -20.96
CA ALA A 52 -6.98 8.69 -20.84
C ALA A 52 -6.98 7.46 -19.92
N ASN A 53 -7.62 7.55 -18.76
CA ASN A 53 -7.76 6.41 -17.84
C ASN A 53 -8.50 5.24 -18.49
N ARG A 54 -9.63 5.52 -19.14
CA ARG A 54 -10.44 4.52 -19.85
C ARG A 54 -9.64 3.83 -20.95
N TRP A 55 -8.86 4.58 -21.72
CA TRP A 55 -8.00 4.02 -22.76
C TRP A 55 -6.90 3.12 -22.16
N LEU A 56 -6.21 3.58 -21.12
CA LEU A 56 -5.20 2.81 -20.39
C LEU A 56 -5.77 1.48 -19.88
N LEU A 57 -6.87 1.55 -19.12
CA LEU A 57 -7.51 0.37 -18.53
C LEU A 57 -8.06 -0.61 -19.58
N SER A 58 -8.41 -0.12 -20.78
CA SER A 58 -8.87 -0.98 -21.89
C SER A 58 -7.75 -1.72 -22.61
N THR A 59 -6.50 -1.27 -22.47
CA THR A 59 -5.35 -1.78 -23.25
C THR A 59 -4.27 -2.44 -22.40
N VAL A 60 -4.26 -2.20 -21.08
CA VAL A 60 -3.25 -2.71 -20.17
C VAL A 60 -3.92 -3.53 -19.05
N PRO A 61 -3.57 -4.82 -18.89
CA PRO A 61 -4.00 -5.59 -17.73
C PRO A 61 -3.57 -4.91 -16.44
N SER A 62 -4.52 -4.69 -15.55
CA SER A 62 -4.29 -3.97 -14.30
C SER A 62 -4.37 -4.93 -13.11
N SER A 63 -3.54 -4.65 -12.11
CA SER A 63 -3.57 -5.29 -10.79
C SER A 63 -3.59 -4.16 -9.78
N MET A 64 -4.56 -4.21 -8.87
CA MET A 64 -4.90 -3.10 -7.98
C MET A 64 -4.96 -3.56 -6.53
N ILE A 65 -4.79 -2.64 -5.57
CA ILE A 65 -5.10 -2.82 -4.15
C ILE A 65 -5.52 -1.43 -3.61
N PHE A 66 -6.52 -1.38 -2.74
CA PHE A 66 -6.98 -0.11 -2.14
C PHE A 66 -5.94 0.46 -1.16
N ASP A 67 -6.10 1.72 -0.80
CA ASP A 67 -5.55 2.31 0.43
C ASP A 67 -6.67 2.81 1.34
N ASP A 68 -6.35 3.71 2.27
CA ASP A 68 -7.33 4.37 3.11
C ASP A 68 -8.22 5.33 2.35
N HIS A 69 -7.74 6.16 1.42
CA HIS A 69 -8.63 7.11 0.71
C HIS A 69 -9.72 6.44 -0.14
N ASP A 70 -9.57 5.15 -0.49
CA ASP A 70 -10.66 4.35 -1.06
C ASP A 70 -11.86 4.21 -0.10
N ILE A 71 -11.64 4.34 1.21
CA ILE A 71 -12.68 4.33 2.25
C ILE A 71 -12.79 5.70 2.92
N ARG A 72 -11.74 6.13 3.61
CA ARG A 72 -11.57 7.40 4.29
C ARG A 72 -10.12 7.50 4.80
N ASP A 73 -9.52 8.68 4.73
CA ASP A 73 -8.26 9.01 5.40
C ASP A 73 -8.20 8.46 6.85
N ASP A 74 -7.02 7.94 7.21
CA ASP A 74 -6.71 7.23 8.44
C ASP A 74 -7.41 5.86 8.61
N TRP A 75 -7.93 5.22 7.54
CA TRP A 75 -8.64 3.94 7.68
C TRP A 75 -7.79 2.88 8.40
N ASN A 76 -8.31 2.42 9.54
CA ASN A 76 -7.69 1.43 10.41
C ASN A 76 -6.28 1.83 10.89
N THR A 77 -6.04 3.10 11.23
CA THR A 77 -4.74 3.50 11.82
C THR A 77 -4.57 3.12 13.29
N SER A 78 -5.65 2.99 14.05
CA SER A 78 -5.60 2.60 15.47
C SER A 78 -6.94 2.12 16.04
N ALA A 79 -6.89 1.34 17.13
CA ALA A 79 -8.10 0.87 17.82
C ALA A 79 -8.96 2.01 18.39
N ARG A 80 -8.36 3.19 18.65
CA ARG A 80 -9.12 4.39 19.01
C ARG A 80 -9.84 4.96 17.79
N TRP A 81 -9.13 5.17 16.68
CA TRP A 81 -9.74 5.65 15.44
C TRP A 81 -10.92 4.76 15.04
N ARG A 82 -10.73 3.43 15.08
CA ARG A 82 -11.78 2.45 14.77
C ARG A 82 -13.01 2.63 15.66
N ARG A 83 -12.84 2.72 16.98
CA ARG A 83 -13.96 2.99 17.92
C ARG A 83 -14.66 4.33 17.70
N ASP A 84 -13.88 5.38 17.42
CA ASP A 84 -14.42 6.72 17.18
C ASP A 84 -15.26 6.73 15.88
N MET A 85 -14.82 6.02 14.85
CA MET A 85 -15.54 5.85 13.58
C MET A 85 -16.76 4.93 13.70
N GLU A 86 -16.65 3.79 14.37
CA GLU A 86 -17.76 2.87 14.64
C GLU A 86 -18.92 3.54 15.40
N ALA A 87 -18.63 4.60 16.18
CA ALA A 87 -19.64 5.38 16.87
C ALA A 87 -20.40 6.37 15.95
N MET A 88 -19.90 6.63 14.73
CA MET A 88 -20.54 7.54 13.78
C MET A 88 -21.75 6.85 13.13
N PRO A 89 -22.93 7.52 13.07
CA PRO A 89 -24.16 6.91 12.60
C PRO A 89 -24.15 6.52 11.11
N TRP A 90 -23.20 7.05 10.34
CA TRP A 90 -23.05 6.80 8.91
C TRP A 90 -21.91 5.82 8.57
N TRP A 91 -21.03 5.48 9.53
CA TRP A 91 -19.81 4.72 9.25
C TRP A 91 -20.09 3.33 8.70
N LYS A 92 -21.01 2.60 9.34
CA LYS A 92 -21.40 1.26 8.90
C LYS A 92 -21.83 1.24 7.43
N GLN A 93 -22.63 2.22 7.02
CA GLN A 93 -23.09 2.32 5.64
C GLN A 93 -21.92 2.57 4.68
N ARG A 94 -20.99 3.46 5.06
CA ARG A 94 -19.81 3.75 4.24
C ARG A 94 -18.91 2.53 4.08
N ILE A 95 -18.49 1.91 5.17
CA ILE A 95 -17.49 0.83 5.11
C ILE A 95 -18.02 -0.36 4.30
N VAL A 96 -19.31 -0.70 4.47
CA VAL A 96 -19.97 -1.72 3.66
C VAL A 96 -19.96 -1.31 2.18
N ALA A 97 -20.41 -0.10 1.85
CA ALA A 97 -20.45 0.38 0.47
C ALA A 97 -19.06 0.46 -0.20
N GLY A 98 -18.03 0.88 0.55
CA GLY A 98 -16.65 0.98 0.07
C GLY A 98 -16.05 -0.39 -0.24
N LEU A 99 -16.19 -1.37 0.66
CA LEU A 99 -15.72 -2.74 0.42
C LEU A 99 -16.52 -3.45 -0.69
N SER A 100 -17.85 -3.31 -0.69
CA SER A 100 -18.72 -3.85 -1.75
C SER A 100 -18.32 -3.29 -3.13
N SER A 101 -18.16 -1.97 -3.24
CA SER A 101 -17.78 -1.35 -4.52
C SER A 101 -16.35 -1.72 -4.93
N TYR A 102 -15.40 -1.78 -4.00
CA TYR A 102 -14.05 -2.26 -4.29
C TYR A 102 -14.05 -3.69 -4.85
N TRP A 103 -14.89 -4.57 -4.32
CA TRP A 103 -15.02 -5.94 -4.85
C TRP A 103 -15.41 -5.94 -6.33
N VAL A 104 -16.42 -5.15 -6.70
CA VAL A 104 -16.96 -5.05 -8.06
C VAL A 104 -15.96 -4.42 -9.01
N TYR A 105 -15.42 -3.27 -8.63
CA TYR A 105 -14.65 -2.41 -9.53
C TYR A 105 -13.18 -2.86 -9.64
N GLN A 106 -12.59 -3.38 -8.56
CA GLN A 106 -11.16 -3.70 -8.50
C GLN A 106 -10.87 -5.18 -8.20
N HIS A 107 -11.34 -5.70 -7.06
CA HIS A 107 -10.85 -6.98 -6.52
C HIS A 107 -11.17 -8.20 -7.39
N LEU A 108 -12.38 -8.29 -7.93
CA LEU A 108 -12.77 -9.44 -8.77
C LEU A 108 -11.83 -9.64 -9.96
N GLY A 109 -11.29 -8.54 -10.50
CA GLY A 109 -10.28 -8.55 -11.57
C GLY A 109 -8.91 -9.05 -11.12
N ASN A 110 -8.58 -8.91 -9.83
CA ASN A 110 -7.34 -9.38 -9.23
C ASN A 110 -7.30 -10.92 -9.09
N LEU A 111 -8.45 -11.56 -8.92
CA LEU A 111 -8.53 -13.02 -8.78
C LEU A 111 -8.13 -13.73 -10.09
N SER A 112 -7.29 -14.75 -9.98
CA SER A 112 -7.04 -15.72 -11.04
C SER A 112 -8.32 -16.51 -11.38
N PRO A 113 -8.38 -17.18 -12.55
CA PRO A 113 -9.54 -18.00 -12.89
C PRO A 113 -9.89 -19.07 -11.85
N SER A 114 -8.89 -19.67 -11.17
CA SER A 114 -9.13 -20.66 -10.12
C SER A 114 -9.63 -20.01 -8.82
N GLU A 115 -9.02 -18.90 -8.38
CA GLU A 115 -9.47 -18.20 -7.17
C GLU A 115 -10.89 -17.66 -7.36
N ARG A 116 -11.19 -17.08 -8.54
CA ARG A 116 -12.54 -16.61 -8.87
C ARG A 116 -13.55 -17.75 -8.91
N ALA A 117 -13.16 -18.95 -9.33
CA ALA A 117 -14.02 -20.11 -9.30
C ALA A 117 -14.33 -20.62 -7.88
N GLU A 118 -13.62 -20.12 -6.86
CA GLU A 118 -13.86 -20.43 -5.45
C GLU A 118 -14.47 -19.24 -4.69
N ASP A 119 -14.45 -18.02 -5.27
CA ASP A 119 -15.01 -16.80 -4.68
C ASP A 119 -16.52 -16.90 -4.44
N GLU A 120 -16.94 -16.59 -3.21
CA GLU A 120 -18.31 -16.79 -2.75
C GLU A 120 -19.35 -15.96 -3.49
N VAL A 121 -19.04 -14.69 -3.81
CA VAL A 121 -19.95 -13.80 -4.55
C VAL A 121 -20.02 -14.23 -6.01
N TRP A 122 -18.87 -14.60 -6.60
CA TRP A 122 -18.82 -15.10 -7.97
C TRP A 122 -19.63 -16.38 -8.15
N GLN A 123 -19.62 -17.30 -7.18
CA GLN A 123 -20.47 -18.49 -7.22
C GLN A 123 -21.96 -18.15 -7.24
N GLN A 124 -22.39 -17.11 -6.51
CA GLN A 124 -23.78 -16.65 -6.57
C GLN A 124 -24.12 -16.09 -7.96
N ILE A 125 -23.22 -15.29 -8.56
CA ILE A 125 -23.40 -14.76 -9.92
C ILE A 125 -23.55 -15.89 -10.94
N VAL A 126 -22.68 -16.90 -10.88
CA VAL A 126 -22.73 -18.05 -11.80
C VAL A 126 -24.02 -18.86 -11.60
N ALA A 127 -24.44 -19.08 -10.36
CA ALA A 127 -25.68 -19.80 -10.05
C ALA A 127 -26.93 -19.03 -10.53
N ALA A 128 -26.99 -17.72 -10.32
CA ALA A 128 -28.05 -16.85 -10.80
C ALA A 128 -28.12 -16.88 -12.33
N GLN A 129 -26.99 -16.75 -13.02
CA GLN A 129 -26.93 -16.83 -14.48
C GLN A 129 -27.39 -18.20 -15.01
N ALA A 130 -26.97 -19.31 -14.37
CA ALA A 130 -27.34 -20.66 -14.78
C ALA A 130 -28.83 -20.96 -14.60
N SER A 131 -29.47 -20.37 -13.58
CA SER A 131 -30.91 -20.51 -13.33
C SER A 131 -31.77 -19.56 -14.18
N GLY A 132 -31.16 -18.65 -14.95
CA GLY A 132 -31.85 -17.62 -15.70
C GLY A 132 -32.47 -16.52 -14.82
N GLN A 133 -32.01 -16.42 -13.57
CA GLN A 133 -32.44 -15.40 -12.63
C GLN A 133 -31.58 -14.15 -12.80
N THR A 134 -32.23 -12.98 -12.79
CA THR A 134 -31.57 -11.67 -12.71
C THR A 134 -31.79 -11.11 -11.30
N GLU A 135 -31.40 -11.88 -10.28
CA GLU A 135 -31.51 -11.44 -8.89
C GLU A 135 -30.45 -10.38 -8.58
N ASP A 136 -30.84 -9.39 -7.80
CA ASP A 136 -29.92 -8.39 -7.26
C ASP A 136 -29.15 -9.00 -6.09
N LEU A 137 -27.82 -9.14 -6.28
CA LEU A 137 -26.92 -9.72 -5.28
C LEU A 137 -26.34 -8.67 -4.31
N GLY A 138 -26.82 -7.42 -4.35
CA GLY A 138 -26.34 -6.34 -3.48
C GLY A 138 -26.38 -6.70 -2.00
N ALA A 139 -27.46 -7.31 -1.52
CA ALA A 139 -27.58 -7.73 -0.12
C ALA A 139 -26.56 -8.82 0.28
N PHE A 140 -26.20 -9.72 -0.65
CA PHE A 140 -25.19 -10.74 -0.41
C PHE A 140 -23.80 -10.11 -0.32
N LEU A 141 -23.51 -9.17 -1.22
CA LEU A 141 -22.25 -8.45 -1.23
C LEU A 141 -22.09 -7.56 0.01
N ASP A 142 -23.15 -6.91 0.46
CA ASP A 142 -23.16 -6.12 1.70
C ASP A 142 -22.95 -6.99 2.94
N ASP A 143 -23.51 -8.21 2.99
CA ASP A 143 -23.25 -9.16 4.07
C ASP A 143 -21.79 -9.62 4.10
N LEU A 144 -21.19 -9.89 2.93
CA LEU A 144 -19.76 -10.15 2.83
C LEU A 144 -18.96 -8.95 3.37
N ALA A 145 -19.22 -7.74 2.87
CA ALA A 145 -18.49 -6.54 3.27
C ALA A 145 -18.59 -6.27 4.79
N GLU A 146 -19.79 -6.36 5.38
CA GLU A 146 -19.99 -6.21 6.83
C GLU A 146 -19.22 -7.28 7.62
N ARG A 147 -19.26 -8.53 7.13
CA ARG A 147 -18.60 -9.65 7.78
C ARG A 147 -17.07 -9.52 7.73
N VAL A 148 -16.52 -9.03 6.62
CA VAL A 148 -15.07 -8.82 6.44
C VAL A 148 -14.54 -7.66 7.26
N ASP A 149 -15.27 -6.54 7.36
CA ASP A 149 -14.88 -5.45 8.27
C ASP A 149 -14.83 -5.90 9.74
N ALA A 150 -15.80 -6.73 10.14
CA ALA A 150 -15.86 -7.28 11.49
C ALA A 150 -14.83 -8.39 11.75
N ARG A 151 -14.54 -9.21 10.74
CA ARG A 151 -13.68 -10.40 10.80
C ARG A 151 -12.84 -10.51 9.51
N PRO A 152 -11.73 -9.76 9.43
CA PRO A 152 -10.89 -9.74 8.23
C PRO A 152 -10.38 -11.12 7.82
N GLU A 153 -10.22 -12.04 8.77
CA GLU A 153 -9.73 -13.40 8.52
C GLU A 153 -10.65 -14.24 7.62
N CYS A 154 -11.91 -13.84 7.43
CA CYS A 154 -12.87 -14.62 6.66
C CYS A 154 -12.78 -14.40 5.14
N TYR A 155 -12.05 -13.38 4.69
CA TYR A 155 -11.90 -13.06 3.26
C TYR A 155 -10.59 -12.32 3.00
N ARG A 156 -9.85 -12.76 1.99
CA ARG A 156 -8.53 -12.22 1.68
C ARG A 156 -8.58 -11.28 0.47
N TRP A 157 -8.17 -10.03 0.68
CA TRP A 157 -7.98 -9.06 -0.41
C TRP A 157 -6.61 -9.19 -1.10
N SER A 158 -5.60 -9.69 -0.38
CA SER A 158 -4.26 -9.99 -0.90
C SER A 158 -4.29 -11.06 -1.99
N TYR A 159 -3.34 -11.01 -2.93
CA TYR A 159 -3.26 -12.01 -4.00
C TYR A 159 -1.84 -12.18 -4.53
N ALA A 160 -1.57 -13.29 -5.20
CA ALA A 160 -0.27 -13.56 -5.81
C ALA A 160 -0.42 -13.95 -7.28
N ARG A 161 0.54 -13.53 -8.11
CA ARG A 161 0.59 -13.85 -9.54
C ARG A 161 2.00 -14.23 -9.96
N LYS A 162 2.09 -15.16 -10.91
CA LYS A 162 3.32 -15.44 -11.65
C LYS A 162 3.29 -14.65 -12.96
N ILE A 163 4.32 -13.84 -13.20
CA ILE A 163 4.48 -13.04 -14.42
C ILE A 163 5.81 -13.45 -15.06
N GLY A 164 5.74 -14.27 -16.12
CA GLY A 164 6.94 -14.89 -16.68
C GLY A 164 7.69 -15.72 -15.63
N ASN A 165 8.96 -15.41 -15.40
CA ASN A 165 9.77 -16.02 -14.34
C ASN A 165 9.85 -15.16 -13.07
N CYS A 166 8.92 -14.21 -12.90
CA CYS A 166 8.82 -13.37 -11.71
C CYS A 166 7.57 -13.74 -10.90
N ARG A 167 7.57 -13.38 -9.61
CA ARG A 167 6.41 -13.46 -8.74
C ARG A 167 6.03 -12.08 -8.26
N LEU A 168 4.76 -11.72 -8.39
CA LEU A 168 4.15 -10.55 -7.78
C LEU A 168 3.25 -11.02 -6.64
N ILE A 169 3.49 -10.52 -5.43
CA ILE A 169 2.65 -10.72 -4.25
C ILE A 169 2.10 -9.36 -3.88
N VAL A 170 0.80 -9.17 -3.89
CA VAL A 170 0.16 -7.91 -3.50
C VAL A 170 -0.51 -8.13 -2.16
N ILE A 171 -0.13 -7.35 -1.16
CA ILE A 171 -0.62 -7.47 0.21
C ILE A 171 -1.56 -6.30 0.53
N ASP A 172 -2.70 -6.64 1.12
CA ASP A 172 -3.58 -5.69 1.78
C ASP A 172 -2.91 -5.18 3.06
N SER A 173 -2.69 -3.86 3.13
CA SER A 173 -2.11 -3.19 4.28
C SER A 173 -3.10 -2.37 5.10
N ARG A 174 -4.42 -2.54 4.93
CA ARG A 174 -5.48 -1.76 5.60
C ARG A 174 -6.54 -2.61 6.29
N ALA A 175 -7.21 -3.55 5.61
CA ALA A 175 -8.43 -4.15 6.15
C ALA A 175 -8.13 -5.11 7.32
N ALA A 176 -7.05 -5.90 7.20
CA ALA A 176 -6.66 -6.94 8.16
C ALA A 176 -5.73 -6.46 9.30
N ARG A 177 -5.57 -5.15 9.51
CA ARG A 177 -4.67 -4.64 10.55
C ARG A 177 -5.09 -5.08 11.95
N ILE A 178 -4.14 -5.62 12.72
CA ILE A 178 -4.31 -5.81 14.16
C ILE A 178 -3.95 -4.51 14.87
N LEU A 179 -4.95 -3.90 15.53
CA LEU A 179 -4.84 -2.57 16.15
C LEU A 179 -4.75 -2.61 17.67
N ASP A 180 -4.70 -3.80 18.27
CA ASP A 180 -4.68 -3.99 19.72
C ASP A 180 -3.36 -3.52 20.34
N ASP A 181 -3.44 -2.80 21.46
CA ASP A 181 -2.28 -2.23 22.17
C ASP A 181 -1.19 -3.27 22.54
N ASP A 182 -1.58 -4.54 22.69
CA ASP A 182 -0.68 -5.63 23.11
C ASP A 182 -0.04 -6.38 21.92
N LYS A 183 -0.62 -6.31 20.72
CA LYS A 183 -0.12 -6.94 19.49
C LYS A 183 -0.57 -6.09 18.30
N ARG A 184 0.36 -5.32 17.72
CA ARG A 184 0.10 -4.50 16.52
C ARG A 184 0.83 -5.07 15.33
N SER A 185 0.08 -5.39 14.28
CA SER A 185 0.62 -5.84 13.00
C SER A 185 -0.22 -5.29 11.85
N ILE A 186 0.42 -5.01 10.70
CA ILE A 186 -0.31 -4.62 9.49
C ILE A 186 -1.11 -5.80 8.93
N LEU A 187 -0.57 -7.01 9.09
CA LEU A 187 -1.21 -8.26 8.67
C LEU A 187 -1.71 -9.01 9.90
N ASP A 188 -2.91 -9.54 9.83
CA ASP A 188 -3.36 -10.53 10.81
C ASP A 188 -2.59 -11.85 10.68
N ASP A 189 -2.88 -12.80 11.57
CA ASP A 189 -2.16 -14.07 11.61
C ASP A 189 -2.40 -14.92 10.35
N ASP A 190 -3.59 -14.83 9.73
CA ASP A 190 -3.94 -15.61 8.54
C ASP A 190 -3.32 -15.00 7.27
N GLU A 191 -3.30 -13.68 7.14
CA GLU A 191 -2.56 -12.95 6.10
C GLU A 191 -1.04 -13.15 6.23
N MET A 192 -0.51 -13.12 7.45
CA MET A 192 0.91 -13.37 7.70
C MET A 192 1.29 -14.80 7.33
N HIS A 193 0.47 -15.79 7.69
CA HIS A 193 0.70 -17.18 7.31
C HIS A 193 0.65 -17.37 5.79
N TRP A 194 -0.34 -16.77 5.13
CA TRP A 194 -0.43 -16.81 3.67
C TRP A 194 0.78 -16.15 3.00
N LEU A 195 1.23 -14.99 3.48
CA LEU A 195 2.42 -14.32 2.96
C LEU A 195 3.67 -15.19 3.16
N ASP A 196 3.80 -15.85 4.31
CA ASP A 196 4.87 -16.83 4.55
C ASP A 196 4.86 -17.90 3.47
N GLU A 197 3.71 -18.44 3.07
CA GLU A 197 3.59 -19.43 2.00
C GLU A 197 3.98 -18.88 0.62
N GLN A 198 3.62 -17.63 0.32
CA GLN A 198 3.88 -17.00 -0.99
C GLN A 198 5.34 -16.61 -1.18
N LEU A 199 6.04 -16.21 -0.11
CA LEU A 199 7.45 -15.79 -0.13
C LEU A 199 8.38 -16.99 -0.36
N ARG A 200 8.58 -17.33 -1.63
CA ARG A 200 9.47 -18.40 -2.09
C ARG A 200 10.39 -17.89 -3.20
N GLY A 201 11.56 -18.50 -3.31
CA GLY A 201 12.52 -18.32 -4.40
C GLY A 201 12.13 -19.11 -5.66
N ASP A 202 13.13 -19.62 -6.37
CA ASP A 202 12.98 -20.37 -7.64
C ASP A 202 12.35 -19.53 -8.78
N VAL A 203 12.55 -18.21 -8.70
CA VAL A 203 12.14 -17.21 -9.68
C VAL A 203 13.29 -16.23 -9.89
N ASP A 204 13.27 -15.47 -10.98
CA ASP A 204 14.28 -14.44 -11.23
C ASP A 204 14.11 -13.25 -10.29
N HIS A 205 12.87 -12.82 -10.06
CA HIS A 205 12.54 -11.68 -9.20
C HIS A 205 11.27 -11.93 -8.39
N VAL A 206 11.27 -11.46 -7.14
CA VAL A 206 10.09 -11.37 -6.28
C VAL A 206 9.72 -9.89 -6.12
N PHE A 207 8.48 -9.54 -6.43
CA PHE A 207 7.89 -8.23 -6.22
C PHE A 207 6.82 -8.31 -5.13
N ILE A 208 6.85 -7.39 -4.17
CA ILE A 208 5.87 -7.30 -3.08
C ILE A 208 5.19 -5.94 -3.20
N GLY A 209 3.96 -5.90 -3.70
CA GLY A 209 3.15 -4.69 -3.79
C GLY A 209 2.37 -4.46 -2.50
N THR A 210 2.43 -3.26 -1.94
CA THR A 210 1.66 -2.83 -0.77
C THR A 210 1.31 -1.36 -0.94
N SER A 211 0.18 -0.90 -0.42
CA SER A 211 -0.20 0.50 -0.55
C SER A 211 0.80 1.40 0.18
N LEU A 212 1.22 0.97 1.38
CA LEU A 212 2.16 1.68 2.23
C LEU A 212 3.62 1.25 2.05
N PRO A 213 4.56 2.20 1.95
CA PRO A 213 5.99 1.93 2.04
C PRO A 213 6.41 1.02 3.20
N TYR A 214 7.01 -0.12 2.87
CA TYR A 214 7.63 -1.02 3.85
C TYR A 214 8.86 -0.39 4.51
N LEU A 215 9.71 0.27 3.72
CA LEU A 215 10.92 0.98 4.12
C LEU A 215 10.81 2.48 3.84
N LEU A 216 10.52 3.28 4.85
CA LEU A 216 10.72 4.72 4.74
C LEU A 216 12.21 5.06 4.78
N SER A 217 12.57 6.30 4.37
CA SER A 217 13.93 6.78 4.59
C SER A 217 14.33 6.59 6.07
N PRO A 218 15.58 6.17 6.38
CA PRO A 218 15.95 5.73 7.73
C PRO A 218 15.61 6.72 8.85
N GLY A 219 15.71 8.03 8.58
CA GLY A 219 15.35 9.08 9.54
C GLY A 219 13.85 9.14 9.83
N LEU A 220 12.99 8.99 8.82
CA LEU A 220 11.54 8.95 8.99
C LEU A 220 11.10 7.67 9.70
N HIS A 221 11.60 6.50 9.27
CA HIS A 221 11.26 5.22 9.89
C HIS A 221 11.58 5.19 11.40
N GLN A 222 12.72 5.75 11.81
CA GLN A 222 13.09 5.80 13.23
C GLN A 222 12.26 6.79 14.05
N LEU A 223 11.87 7.92 13.45
CA LEU A 223 10.95 8.86 14.11
C LEU A 223 9.58 8.23 14.31
N GLU A 224 9.13 7.45 13.33
CA GLU A 224 7.88 6.73 13.42
C GLU A 224 7.92 5.66 14.52
N ALA A 225 8.91 4.76 14.47
CA ALA A 225 9.07 3.72 15.48
C ALA A 225 9.22 4.29 16.90
N TRP A 226 9.89 5.44 17.05
CA TRP A 226 10.01 6.13 18.34
C TRP A 226 8.67 6.62 18.88
N THR A 227 7.89 7.34 18.07
CA THR A 227 6.61 7.90 18.53
C THR A 227 5.64 6.78 18.89
N GLU A 228 5.64 5.69 18.11
CA GLU A 228 4.85 4.50 18.41
C GLU A 228 5.23 3.90 19.76
N ALA A 229 6.51 3.65 20.01
CA ALA A 229 6.95 3.11 21.30
C ALA A 229 6.55 4.03 22.47
N VAL A 230 6.59 5.36 22.30
CA VAL A 230 6.11 6.31 23.30
C VAL A 230 4.59 6.20 23.50
N ALA A 231 3.80 6.04 22.43
CA ALA A 231 2.35 5.86 22.46
C ALA A 231 1.94 4.51 23.09
N ALA A 232 2.68 3.44 22.84
CA ALA A 232 2.56 2.14 23.53
C ALA A 232 2.96 2.22 25.02
N GLY A 233 3.56 3.33 25.45
CA GLY A 233 3.83 3.62 26.85
C GLY A 233 5.25 3.31 27.30
N ALA A 234 6.24 3.32 26.40
CA ALA A 234 7.67 3.14 26.73
C ALA A 234 8.17 4.12 27.82
N TRP A 235 7.52 5.28 27.97
CA TRP A 235 7.82 6.28 29.01
C TRP A 235 6.83 6.29 30.19
N GLY A 236 6.03 5.23 30.31
CA GLY A 236 5.07 5.02 31.38
C GLY A 236 3.69 5.61 31.11
N ARG A 237 2.67 5.09 31.81
CA ARG A 237 1.24 5.40 31.60
C ARG A 237 0.87 6.89 31.67
N ARG A 238 1.64 7.71 32.41
CA ARG A 238 1.37 9.15 32.55
C ARG A 238 1.66 9.96 31.28
N LEU A 239 2.52 9.46 30.39
CA LEU A 239 2.90 10.13 29.15
C LEU A 239 2.24 9.51 27.91
N LYS A 240 1.42 8.46 28.07
CA LYS A 240 0.67 7.78 26.99
C LYS A 240 -0.19 8.78 26.18
N GLY A 241 -0.85 9.71 26.87
CA GLY A 241 -1.67 10.75 26.22
C GLY A 241 -0.87 11.80 25.42
N PHE A 242 0.42 11.99 25.73
CA PHE A 242 1.32 12.82 24.91
C PHE A 242 1.76 12.06 23.66
N GLY A 243 2.13 10.78 23.79
CA GLY A 243 2.44 9.90 22.66
C GLY A 243 1.29 9.82 21.66
N GLU A 244 0.07 9.57 22.14
CA GLU A 244 -1.14 9.59 21.31
C GLU A 244 -1.40 10.95 20.64
N LYS A 245 -1.08 12.06 21.29
CA LYS A 245 -1.23 13.39 20.68
C LYS A 245 -0.20 13.62 19.57
N VAL A 246 1.05 13.16 19.75
CA VAL A 246 2.09 13.24 18.72
C VAL A 246 1.78 12.31 17.56
N ARG A 247 1.33 11.07 17.82
CA ARG A 247 0.85 10.10 16.81
C ARG A 247 -0.31 10.65 15.97
N ARG A 248 -1.15 11.52 16.53
CA ARG A 248 -2.22 12.22 15.78
C ARG A 248 -1.74 13.40 14.94
N THR A 249 -0.54 13.92 15.22
CA THR A 249 -0.01 15.12 14.56
C THR A 249 0.96 14.77 13.45
N ILE A 250 1.50 13.56 13.48
CA ILE A 250 2.36 12.98 12.46
C ILE A 250 1.55 11.80 11.96
N ASP A 251 1.01 11.91 10.76
CA ASP A 251 0.34 10.84 10.04
C ASP A 251 1.26 9.61 9.98
N MET A 252 0.92 8.57 10.74
CA MET A 252 1.87 7.53 11.16
C MET A 252 1.21 6.16 11.18
N GLU A 253 1.24 5.54 10.02
CA GLU A 253 0.50 4.33 9.70
C GLU A 253 1.31 3.29 8.93
N HIS A 254 2.56 3.61 8.63
CA HIS A 254 3.48 2.72 7.93
C HIS A 254 3.95 1.55 8.78
N TRP A 255 4.60 0.59 8.12
CA TRP A 255 5.20 -0.60 8.71
C TRP A 255 6.13 -0.33 9.91
N ALA A 256 6.73 0.86 9.99
CA ALA A 256 7.53 1.27 11.15
C ALA A 256 6.72 1.38 12.46
N ALA A 257 5.42 1.67 12.37
CA ALA A 257 4.50 1.70 13.53
C ALA A 257 4.00 0.31 13.94
N PHE A 258 4.31 -0.74 13.17
CA PHE A 258 3.86 -2.12 13.39
C PHE A 258 5.07 -3.06 13.50
N GLN A 259 5.87 -2.85 14.55
CA GLN A 259 7.21 -3.43 14.69
C GLN A 259 7.24 -4.97 14.66
N ASP A 260 6.25 -5.66 15.23
CA ASP A 260 6.24 -7.12 15.24
C ASP A 260 6.05 -7.67 13.82
N GLY A 261 5.00 -7.22 13.13
CA GLY A 261 4.75 -7.60 11.73
C GLY A 261 5.87 -7.18 10.78
N PHE A 262 6.50 -6.01 11.00
CA PHE A 262 7.69 -5.60 10.25
C PHE A 262 8.85 -6.58 10.41
N ARG A 263 9.10 -7.08 11.62
CA ARG A 263 10.21 -8.01 11.87
C ARG A 263 9.95 -9.37 11.24
N ASP A 264 8.73 -9.88 11.35
CA ASP A 264 8.35 -11.15 10.74
C ASP A 264 8.54 -11.11 9.21
N VAL A 265 8.04 -10.05 8.55
CA VAL A 265 8.23 -9.86 7.11
C VAL A 265 9.71 -9.67 6.74
N ALA A 266 10.46 -8.94 7.55
CA ALA A 266 11.89 -8.75 7.35
C ALA A 266 12.66 -10.08 7.39
N ASP A 267 12.34 -10.95 8.34
CA ASP A 267 12.96 -12.26 8.48
C ASP A 267 12.60 -13.16 7.29
N MET A 268 11.32 -13.21 6.89
CA MET A 268 10.89 -13.96 5.70
C MET A 268 11.59 -13.51 4.42
N VAL A 269 11.68 -12.19 4.20
CA VAL A 269 12.36 -11.62 3.02
C VAL A 269 13.87 -11.90 3.07
N CYS A 270 14.50 -11.86 4.24
CA CYS A 270 15.90 -12.24 4.39
C CYS A 270 16.11 -13.72 4.08
N GLU A 271 15.21 -14.60 4.49
CA GLU A 271 15.29 -16.03 4.19
C GLU A 271 15.12 -16.33 2.69
N VAL A 272 14.22 -15.63 1.99
CA VAL A 272 14.15 -15.69 0.52
C VAL A 272 15.45 -15.21 -0.11
N ALA A 273 15.97 -14.06 0.36
CA ALA A 273 17.19 -13.48 -0.18
C ALA A 273 18.45 -14.35 0.04
N ASP A 274 18.45 -15.16 1.10
CA ASP A 274 19.51 -16.12 1.43
C ASP A 274 19.34 -17.48 0.72
N GLY A 275 18.25 -17.67 -0.03
CA GLY A 275 17.96 -18.95 -0.68
C GLY A 275 17.54 -20.08 0.27
N LYS A 276 17.06 -19.73 1.48
CA LYS A 276 16.52 -20.70 2.45
C LYS A 276 15.10 -21.16 2.10
N ARG A 277 14.46 -20.49 1.13
CA ARG A 277 13.08 -20.69 0.69
C ARG A 277 13.00 -21.04 -0.80
N GLY A 278 13.98 -21.79 -1.32
CA GLY A 278 14.21 -22.02 -2.75
C GLY A 278 15.44 -21.29 -3.27
N ALA A 279 15.83 -21.47 -4.53
CA ALA A 279 16.97 -20.75 -5.11
C ALA A 279 16.74 -19.23 -5.03
N SER A 280 17.77 -18.48 -4.60
CA SER A 280 17.64 -17.04 -4.35
C SER A 280 17.30 -16.28 -5.65
N PRO A 281 16.28 -15.41 -5.64
CA PRO A 281 16.03 -14.51 -6.76
C PRO A 281 17.18 -13.51 -6.91
N ALA A 282 17.26 -12.78 -8.02
CA ALA A 282 18.20 -11.68 -8.14
C ALA A 282 17.79 -10.51 -7.23
N THR A 283 16.49 -10.23 -7.17
CA THR A 283 15.93 -9.19 -6.28
C THR A 283 14.67 -9.65 -5.55
N VAL A 284 14.49 -9.13 -4.34
CA VAL A 284 13.21 -9.04 -3.63
C VAL A 284 12.89 -7.55 -3.53
N THR A 285 11.85 -7.09 -4.23
CA THR A 285 11.57 -5.65 -4.41
C THR A 285 10.19 -5.30 -3.91
N PHE A 286 10.11 -4.47 -2.87
CA PHE A 286 8.86 -3.84 -2.45
C PHE A 286 8.47 -2.73 -3.42
N LEU A 287 7.19 -2.68 -3.77
CA LEU A 287 6.56 -1.67 -4.60
C LEU A 287 5.48 -0.99 -3.76
N SER A 288 5.46 0.35 -3.71
CA SER A 288 4.48 1.07 -2.91
C SER A 288 4.21 2.50 -3.36
N GLY A 289 3.18 3.12 -2.77
CA GLY A 289 2.69 4.48 -3.05
C GLY A 289 2.63 5.37 -1.79
N ASP A 290 1.53 6.13 -1.67
CA ASP A 290 1.09 6.89 -0.49
C ASP A 290 1.90 8.16 -0.09
N VAL A 291 3.23 8.07 0.07
CA VAL A 291 4.04 9.11 0.74
C VAL A 291 4.34 10.42 -0.04
N HIS A 292 3.59 10.70 -1.09
CA HIS A 292 3.64 11.90 -1.95
C HIS A 292 5.04 12.27 -2.47
N ASN A 293 5.94 11.30 -2.58
CA ASN A 293 7.22 11.39 -3.25
C ASN A 293 7.64 10.01 -3.80
N SER A 294 8.64 10.00 -4.67
CA SER A 294 9.21 8.79 -5.24
C SER A 294 10.66 8.64 -4.81
N TYR A 295 11.11 7.42 -4.56
CA TYR A 295 12.49 7.11 -4.18
C TYR A 295 12.80 5.63 -4.37
N VAL A 296 14.09 5.29 -4.33
CA VAL A 296 14.56 3.91 -4.25
C VAL A 296 15.46 3.73 -3.04
N ILE A 297 15.23 2.66 -2.29
CA ILE A 297 16.01 2.25 -1.12
C ILE A 297 16.60 0.87 -1.37
N GLU A 298 17.84 0.66 -0.92
CA GLU A 298 18.49 -0.65 -0.85
C GLU A 298 18.80 -1.04 0.60
N VAL A 299 18.57 -2.31 0.92
CA VAL A 299 18.87 -2.89 2.23
C VAL A 299 20.32 -3.37 2.30
N ASP A 300 21.00 -2.95 3.37
CA ASP A 300 22.31 -3.41 3.79
C ASP A 300 22.19 -4.49 4.86
N ARG A 301 22.54 -5.73 4.50
CA ARG A 301 22.51 -6.87 5.43
C ARG A 301 23.91 -7.15 5.97
N ARG A 302 24.08 -7.03 7.29
CA ARG A 302 25.36 -7.32 7.95
C ARG A 302 25.68 -8.82 7.82
N GLY A 303 26.87 -9.14 7.34
CA GLY A 303 27.30 -10.53 7.13
C GLY A 303 26.90 -11.12 5.78
N SER A 304 26.12 -10.42 4.94
CA SER A 304 25.76 -10.87 3.59
C SER A 304 26.88 -10.68 2.56
N ASN A 305 28.13 -10.91 2.97
CA ASN A 305 29.24 -11.14 2.04
C ASN A 305 29.06 -12.47 1.27
N ASP A 306 27.94 -13.19 1.51
CA ASP A 306 27.55 -14.35 0.74
C ASP A 306 27.21 -13.94 -0.70
N GLU A 307 28.21 -14.17 -1.55
CA GLU A 307 28.10 -14.23 -2.99
C GLU A 307 26.85 -15.03 -3.39
N GLY A 308 26.04 -14.51 -4.31
CA GLY A 308 24.81 -15.16 -4.76
C GLY A 308 23.53 -14.86 -3.94
N SER A 309 23.61 -14.05 -2.87
CA SER A 309 22.39 -13.56 -2.18
C SER A 309 21.64 -12.48 -2.98
N SER A 310 20.31 -12.41 -2.81
CA SER A 310 19.47 -11.40 -3.47
C SER A 310 19.76 -9.99 -2.96
N ARG A 311 19.49 -8.99 -3.81
CA ARG A 311 19.30 -7.61 -3.35
C ARG A 311 17.88 -7.44 -2.82
N ILE A 312 17.71 -6.69 -1.74
CA ILE A 312 16.39 -6.31 -1.23
C ILE A 312 16.22 -4.81 -1.43
N LEU A 313 15.16 -4.44 -2.12
CA LEU A 313 14.91 -3.08 -2.59
C LEU A 313 13.52 -2.63 -2.18
N GLN A 314 13.34 -1.32 -2.08
CA GLN A 314 12.03 -0.70 -2.15
C GLN A 314 12.03 0.37 -3.24
N ALA A 315 11.04 0.30 -4.13
CA ALA A 315 10.77 1.27 -5.17
C ALA A 315 9.42 1.93 -4.90
N VAL A 316 9.43 3.24 -4.65
CA VAL A 316 8.21 4.02 -4.38
C VAL A 316 7.90 4.93 -5.55
N CYS A 317 6.64 4.92 -5.99
CA CYS A 317 6.13 5.83 -7.00
C CYS A 317 4.77 6.37 -6.56
N SER A 318 4.78 7.54 -5.92
CA SER A 318 3.58 8.10 -5.28
C SER A 318 2.92 9.31 -5.99
N PRO A 319 3.56 10.14 -6.85
CA PRO A 319 2.85 11.34 -7.31
C PRO A 319 2.12 11.15 -8.65
N ILE A 320 0.80 11.42 -8.68
CA ILE A 320 0.10 11.90 -9.89
C ILE A 320 -0.77 13.16 -9.68
N ARG A 321 -1.28 13.51 -8.48
CA ARG A 321 -1.87 14.87 -8.25
C ARG A 321 -2.13 15.24 -6.76
N ASN A 322 -1.08 15.32 -5.94
CA ASN A 322 -1.16 16.00 -4.63
C ASN A 322 0.18 16.65 -4.25
N PRO A 323 0.52 17.84 -4.78
CA PRO A 323 1.83 18.43 -4.60
C PRO A 323 2.04 18.90 -3.16
N LEU A 324 3.00 18.27 -2.46
CA LEU A 324 3.38 18.70 -1.11
C LEU A 324 3.79 20.18 -1.09
N PRO A 325 3.36 20.96 -0.07
CA PRO A 325 3.84 22.32 0.13
C PRO A 325 5.38 22.37 0.17
N GLN A 326 6.00 23.42 -0.39
CA GLN A 326 7.46 23.50 -0.54
C GLN A 326 8.23 23.33 0.79
N VAL A 327 7.64 23.76 1.90
CA VAL A 327 8.23 23.60 3.23
C VAL A 327 8.28 22.12 3.63
N VAL A 328 7.20 21.37 3.38
CA VAL A 328 7.12 19.93 3.64
C VAL A 328 8.12 19.20 2.76
N ARG A 329 8.18 19.52 1.45
CA ARG A 329 9.18 18.94 0.53
C ARG A 329 10.62 19.10 1.04
N LYS A 330 10.97 20.29 1.53
CA LYS A 330 12.30 20.57 2.12
C LYS A 330 12.53 19.77 3.40
N ALA A 331 11.52 19.67 4.27
CA ALA A 331 11.62 18.88 5.50
C ALA A 331 11.84 17.40 5.20
N THR A 332 11.03 16.81 4.31
CA THR A 332 11.15 15.41 3.86
C THR A 332 12.52 15.15 3.22
N ALA A 333 13.01 16.05 2.36
CA ALA A 333 14.33 15.93 1.74
C ALA A 333 15.51 16.08 2.72
N VAL A 334 15.31 16.69 3.89
CA VAL A 334 16.31 16.75 4.96
C VAL A 334 16.23 15.51 5.84
N ALA A 335 15.02 15.04 6.16
CA ALA A 335 14.80 13.82 6.93
C ALA A 335 15.34 12.57 6.23
N SER A 336 15.32 12.56 4.89
CA SER A 336 15.91 11.49 4.08
C SER A 336 17.44 11.49 4.03
N LYS A 337 18.10 12.56 4.47
CA LYS A 337 19.57 12.65 4.51
C LYS A 337 20.12 12.08 5.83
N SER A 338 21.36 11.59 5.75
CA SER A 338 22.09 10.94 6.86
C SER A 338 22.20 11.73 8.17
N VAL A 339 22.03 13.07 8.13
CA VAL A 339 22.04 13.93 9.33
C VAL A 339 20.77 13.76 10.18
N GLY A 340 19.60 13.52 9.56
CA GLY A 340 18.34 13.27 10.27
C GLY A 340 18.36 11.95 11.08
N PHE A 341 19.04 10.94 10.53
CA PHE A 341 19.18 9.62 11.14
C PHE A 341 19.86 9.63 12.52
N GLY A 342 20.92 10.43 12.71
CA GLY A 342 21.65 10.44 13.98
C GLY A 342 20.83 10.93 15.17
N PHE A 343 19.89 11.85 14.93
CA PHE A 343 18.96 12.36 15.94
C PHE A 343 17.79 11.40 16.17
N ALA A 344 17.16 10.92 15.09
CA ALA A 344 16.07 9.95 15.15
C ALA A 344 16.48 8.66 15.88
N ASN A 345 17.68 8.15 15.62
CA ASN A 345 18.20 6.95 16.28
C ASN A 345 18.37 7.12 17.79
N ARG A 346 18.82 8.32 18.23
CA ARG A 346 18.90 8.63 19.67
C ARG A 346 17.53 8.67 20.32
N LEU A 347 16.52 9.19 19.62
CA LEU A 347 15.14 9.16 20.07
C LEU A 347 14.63 7.72 20.15
N ALA A 348 14.70 6.94 19.08
CA ALA A 348 14.26 5.53 19.06
C ALA A 348 14.86 4.71 20.22
N ARG A 349 16.17 4.84 20.46
CA ARG A 349 16.85 4.19 21.60
C ARG A 349 16.33 4.65 22.96
N SER A 350 15.94 5.91 23.10
CA SER A 350 15.35 6.44 24.35
C SER A 350 13.98 5.84 24.68
N ALA A 351 13.27 5.31 23.68
CA ALA A 351 12.02 4.57 23.86
C ALA A 351 12.23 3.04 23.81
N LYS A 352 13.48 2.56 23.81
CA LYS A 352 13.83 1.14 23.72
C LYS A 352 13.26 0.43 22.48
N VAL A 353 13.09 1.16 21.38
CA VAL A 353 12.76 0.55 20.08
C VAL A 353 13.88 -0.43 19.73
N PRO A 354 13.58 -1.71 19.45
CA PRO A 354 14.57 -2.67 19.02
C PRO A 354 15.28 -2.21 17.73
N ASP A 355 16.56 -2.54 17.59
CA ASP A 355 17.25 -2.33 16.31
C ASP A 355 16.57 -3.20 15.22
N PRO A 356 16.36 -2.68 14.00
CA PRO A 356 15.82 -3.46 12.89
C PRO A 356 16.80 -4.58 12.49
N PRO A 357 16.32 -5.68 11.88
CA PRO A 357 17.16 -6.82 11.50
C PRO A 357 18.21 -6.50 10.44
N PHE A 358 18.04 -5.40 9.70
CA PHE A 358 18.98 -4.88 8.71
C PHE A 358 19.00 -3.35 8.72
N SER A 359 20.02 -2.76 8.10
CA SER A 359 20.05 -1.32 7.79
C SER A 359 19.69 -1.10 6.33
N TRP A 360 19.40 0.13 5.93
CA TRP A 360 19.13 0.48 4.54
C TRP A 360 19.48 1.93 4.28
N HIS A 361 19.62 2.28 3.00
CA HIS A 361 19.90 3.64 2.56
C HIS A 361 19.15 3.96 1.26
N THR A 362 18.83 5.23 1.07
CA THR A 362 18.25 5.73 -0.19
C THR A 362 19.35 5.77 -1.25
N ILE A 363 19.13 5.10 -2.37
CA ILE A 363 20.06 5.07 -3.51
C ILE A 363 19.69 6.10 -4.58
N GLU A 364 18.40 6.43 -4.71
CA GLU A 364 17.87 7.37 -5.70
C GLU A 364 16.68 8.15 -5.11
N GLY A 365 16.50 9.41 -5.55
CA GLY A 365 15.47 10.33 -5.04
C GLY A 365 15.86 11.15 -3.79
N PRO A 366 14.90 11.79 -3.09
CA PRO A 366 13.47 11.80 -3.38
C PRO A 366 13.11 12.71 -4.57
N TRP A 367 12.16 12.25 -5.39
CA TRP A 367 11.53 13.02 -6.47
C TRP A 367 10.10 13.37 -6.07
N PHE A 368 9.60 14.52 -6.52
CA PHE A 368 8.28 15.03 -6.15
C PHE A 368 7.39 15.32 -7.38
N GLU A 369 7.92 15.07 -8.56
CA GLU A 369 7.25 15.16 -9.84
C GLU A 369 6.23 14.03 -9.98
N ASN A 370 5.17 14.29 -10.75
CA ASN A 370 4.26 13.23 -11.16
C ASN A 370 5.01 12.23 -12.03
N ASN A 371 5.07 10.99 -11.57
CA ASN A 371 5.87 9.95 -12.19
C ASN A 371 5.02 8.73 -12.53
N LEU A 372 5.35 8.11 -13.64
CA LEU A 372 5.07 6.72 -13.92
C LEU A 372 6.35 5.93 -13.67
N ALA A 373 6.25 4.84 -12.90
CA ALA A 373 7.36 3.92 -12.71
C ALA A 373 7.18 2.67 -13.60
N THR A 374 8.23 2.32 -14.32
CA THR A 374 8.30 1.13 -15.17
C THR A 374 9.38 0.18 -14.64
N LEU A 375 9.03 -1.09 -14.51
CA LEU A 375 9.96 -2.16 -14.12
C LEU A 375 10.05 -3.17 -15.26
N GLU A 376 11.26 -3.37 -15.77
CA GLU A 376 11.56 -4.30 -16.86
C GLU A 376 12.55 -5.37 -16.39
N THR A 377 12.22 -6.64 -16.60
CA THR A 377 13.07 -7.77 -16.22
C THR A 377 13.64 -8.45 -17.46
N ALA A 378 14.96 -8.60 -17.50
CA ALA A 378 15.67 -9.36 -18.53
C ALA A 378 16.45 -10.50 -17.87
N GLY A 379 15.80 -11.65 -17.72
CA GLY A 379 16.33 -12.74 -16.89
C GLY A 379 16.48 -12.27 -15.44
N ARG A 380 17.71 -12.23 -14.94
CA ARG A 380 18.06 -11.84 -13.57
C ARG A 380 18.43 -10.36 -13.41
N THR A 381 18.35 -9.56 -14.47
CA THR A 381 18.59 -8.11 -14.43
C THR A 381 17.26 -7.38 -14.34
N LEU A 382 17.16 -6.40 -13.44
CA LEU A 382 15.99 -5.54 -13.26
C LEU A 382 16.34 -4.09 -13.61
N THR A 383 15.64 -3.52 -14.59
CA THR A 383 15.69 -2.09 -14.91
C THR A 383 14.47 -1.41 -14.30
N MET A 384 14.68 -0.35 -13.53
CA MET A 384 13.63 0.47 -12.96
C MET A 384 13.77 1.89 -13.51
N ARG A 385 12.67 2.48 -13.99
CA ARG A 385 12.65 3.82 -14.58
C ARG A 385 11.50 4.63 -14.01
N TRP A 386 11.75 5.89 -13.69
CA TRP A 386 10.74 6.89 -13.37
C TRP A 386 10.68 7.91 -14.50
N GLU A 387 9.48 8.14 -15.01
CA GLU A 387 9.22 9.00 -16.16
C GLU A 387 8.12 10.00 -15.81
N LYS A 388 8.33 11.26 -16.16
CA LYS A 388 7.31 12.31 -16.03
C LYS A 388 6.76 12.69 -17.39
N GLY A 389 5.47 13.06 -17.42
CA GLY A 389 4.86 13.66 -18.60
C GLY A 389 5.30 15.12 -18.78
N VAL A 390 5.71 15.48 -19.99
CA VAL A 390 6.07 16.86 -20.37
C VAL A 390 5.21 17.28 -21.56
N ILE A 391 4.60 18.45 -21.46
CA ILE A 391 3.80 19.03 -22.54
C ILE A 391 4.68 19.97 -23.36
N GLN A 392 4.98 19.58 -24.60
CA GLN A 392 5.63 20.47 -25.56
C GLN A 392 4.60 21.32 -26.31
N GLY A 393 4.87 22.63 -26.45
CA GLY A 393 4.02 23.53 -27.26
C GLY A 393 2.59 23.73 -26.76
N GLY A 394 2.28 23.34 -25.51
CA GLY A 394 0.94 23.45 -24.92
C GLY A 394 -0.06 22.39 -25.37
N ASN A 395 0.35 21.39 -26.17
CA ASN A 395 -0.55 20.35 -26.64
C ASN A 395 -0.71 19.22 -25.61
N GLN A 396 -1.81 19.23 -24.85
CA GLN A 396 -2.10 18.21 -23.84
C GLN A 396 -2.44 16.82 -24.43
N GLU A 397 -2.78 16.74 -25.72
CA GLU A 397 -3.15 15.48 -26.39
C GLU A 397 -1.93 14.68 -26.88
N SER A 398 -0.72 15.26 -26.82
CA SER A 398 0.51 14.60 -27.25
C SER A 398 1.64 14.84 -26.23
N PRO A 399 1.50 14.32 -24.99
CA PRO A 399 2.56 14.42 -24.00
C PRO A 399 3.79 13.61 -24.45
N GLU A 400 4.98 14.10 -24.09
CA GLU A 400 6.22 13.34 -24.17
C GLU A 400 6.61 12.81 -22.80
N LEU A 401 7.40 11.74 -22.76
CA LEU A 401 7.97 11.22 -21.52
C LEU A 401 9.41 11.72 -21.38
N GLU A 402 9.73 12.27 -20.21
CA GLU A 402 11.09 12.62 -19.81
C GLU A 402 11.51 11.70 -18.67
N VAL A 403 12.68 11.05 -18.81
CA VAL A 403 13.25 10.18 -17.78
C VAL A 403 13.74 11.03 -16.61
N VAL A 404 13.18 10.78 -15.42
CA VAL A 404 13.61 11.40 -14.16
C VAL A 404 14.77 10.63 -13.54
N SER A 405 14.69 9.29 -13.55
CA SER A 405 15.77 8.41 -13.14
C SER A 405 15.64 7.03 -13.79
N GLU A 406 16.78 6.40 -14.02
CA GLU A 406 16.89 5.03 -14.52
C GLU A 406 17.97 4.29 -13.73
N LEU A 407 17.63 3.13 -13.19
CA LEU A 407 18.52 2.28 -12.43
C LEU A 407 18.51 0.86 -13.01
N VAL A 408 19.70 0.34 -13.30
CA VAL A 408 19.90 -1.07 -13.68
C VAL A 408 20.46 -1.83 -12.49
N VAL A 409 19.69 -2.80 -12.01
CA VAL A 409 20.03 -3.66 -10.88
C VAL A 409 20.52 -5.00 -11.39
N GLU A 410 21.83 -5.20 -11.30
CA GLU A 410 22.47 -6.46 -11.64
C GLU A 410 22.52 -7.42 -10.44
N PRO A 411 22.51 -8.75 -10.68
CA PRO A 411 22.77 -9.74 -9.65
C PRO A 411 24.09 -9.46 -8.93
N LYS A 412 24.15 -9.78 -7.63
CA LYS A 412 25.45 -9.78 -6.93
C LYS A 412 26.34 -10.84 -7.60
N ARG A 413 27.50 -10.42 -8.12
CA ARG A 413 28.43 -11.30 -8.83
C ARG A 413 28.92 -12.40 -7.88
N LEU A 414 28.96 -13.63 -8.39
CA LEU A 414 29.81 -14.69 -7.83
C LEU A 414 31.25 -14.33 -8.21
N HIS A 415 32.20 -14.35 -7.28
CA HIS A 415 33.59 -14.30 -7.69
C HIS A 415 33.92 -15.65 -8.35
N GLU A 416 34.29 -15.63 -9.63
CA GLU A 416 34.90 -16.81 -10.25
C GLU A 416 36.24 -17.05 -9.54
N GLY A 417 36.26 -18.03 -8.64
CA GLY A 417 37.43 -18.48 -7.90
C GLY A 417 38.36 -19.35 -8.74
#